data_AF-A0A951CE25-F1
#
_entry.id   AF-A0A951CE25-F1
#
_cell.length_a   1.000
_cell.length_b   1.000
_cell.length_c   1.000
_cell.angle_alpha   90.00
_cell.angle_beta   90.00
_cell.angle_gamma   90.00
#
_symmetry.space_group_name_H-M   'P 1'
#
loop_
_entity.id
_entity.type
_entity.pdbx_description
1 polymer ?
#
loop_
_entity_poly.entity_id
_entity_poly.type
_entity_poly.pdbx_seq_one_letter_code
_entity_poly.pdbx_strand_id
1 'polypeptide(L)'
;MSEPAFFGEPEVTQYAPLKLAGFERIELNPGQTETVHIHLGNLELSYWSTPARRWILAAGPRAVYDAAASDDIRLQGTASIGR
;
A
#
# COMPACT_ATOMS: atom_id res chain seq x y z
N MET A 1 17.73 -31.30 34.22
CA MET A 1 18.44 -30.30 33.40
C MET A 1 17.36 -29.61 32.59
N SER A 2 17.04 -28.36 32.92
CA SER A 2 15.95 -27.61 32.27
C SER A 2 16.59 -26.49 31.46
N GLU A 3 16.50 -26.59 30.13
CA GLU A 3 16.94 -25.53 29.23
C GLU A 3 15.81 -24.51 29.05
N PRO A 4 16.09 -23.19 29.13
CA PRO A 4 15.07 -22.19 28.88
C PRO A 4 14.72 -22.16 27.38
N ALA A 5 13.43 -22.30 27.07
CA ALA A 5 12.89 -22.00 25.75
C ALA A 5 12.50 -20.52 25.69
N PHE A 6 13.13 -19.77 24.81
CA PHE A 6 12.74 -18.39 24.52
C PHE A 6 11.77 -18.39 23.33
N PHE A 7 10.66 -17.67 23.46
CA PHE A 7 9.77 -17.38 22.34
C PHE A 7 10.19 -16.04 21.74
N GLY A 8 10.48 -16.01 20.43
CA GLY A 8 10.67 -14.77 19.69
C GLY A 8 9.35 -14.03 19.56
N GLU A 9 9.38 -12.69 19.62
CA GLU A 9 8.21 -11.86 19.37
C GLU A 9 7.63 -12.16 17.97
N PRO A 10 6.29 -12.19 17.81
CA PRO A 10 5.70 -12.35 16.49
C PRO A 10 6.14 -11.19 15.60
N GLU A 11 6.62 -11.51 14.40
CA GLU A 11 7.08 -10.51 13.44
C GLU A 11 5.88 -9.66 12.98
N VAL A 12 5.77 -8.45 13.53
CA VAL A 12 4.82 -7.46 13.06
C VAL A 12 5.39 -6.80 11.81
N THR A 13 4.76 -7.02 10.65
CA THR A 13 5.10 -6.26 9.44
C THR A 13 4.67 -4.82 9.64
N GLN A 14 5.62 -3.92 9.92
CA GLN A 14 5.35 -2.49 10.02
C GLN A 14 5.24 -1.90 8.61
N TYR A 15 4.10 -1.27 8.33
CA TYR A 15 3.89 -0.48 7.13
C TYR A 15 4.07 0.99 7.45
N ALA A 16 4.50 1.77 6.45
CA ALA A 16 4.32 3.21 6.51
C ALA A 16 2.83 3.55 6.69
N PRO A 17 2.46 4.61 7.43
CA PRO A 17 1.07 5.01 7.60
C PRO A 17 0.35 5.23 6.26
N LEU A 18 1.08 5.78 5.28
CA LEU A 18 0.67 5.93 3.88
C LEU A 18 1.83 5.54 2.97
N LYS A 19 1.51 4.87 1.86
CA LYS A 19 2.46 4.54 0.78
C LYS A 19 1.91 5.08 -0.52
N LEU A 20 2.68 5.92 -1.21
CA LEU A 20 2.34 6.34 -2.57
C LEU A 20 2.44 5.11 -3.50
N ALA A 21 1.30 4.64 -3.99
CA ALA A 21 1.24 3.48 -4.88
C ALA A 21 1.35 3.87 -6.35
N GLY A 22 0.91 5.08 -6.71
CA GLY A 22 1.01 5.63 -8.06
C GLY A 22 0.58 7.10 -8.05
N PHE A 23 0.93 7.83 -9.11
CA PHE A 23 0.50 9.19 -9.34
C PHE A 23 0.43 9.45 -10.83
N GLU A 24 -0.41 10.42 -11.22
CA GLU A 24 -0.49 10.88 -12.60
C GLU A 24 -0.64 12.39 -12.60
N ARG A 25 0.05 13.05 -13.53
CA ARG A 25 0.00 14.50 -13.69
C ARG A 25 -0.78 14.81 -14.95
N ILE A 26 -1.87 15.57 -14.80
CA ILE A 26 -2.71 16.04 -15.89
C ILE A 26 -2.71 17.57 -15.94
N GLU A 27 -2.92 18.12 -17.13
CA GLU A 27 -3.13 19.55 -17.35
C GLU A 27 -4.59 19.79 -17.72
N LEU A 28 -5.27 20.63 -16.96
CA LEU A 28 -6.68 20.94 -17.16
C LEU A 28 -6.86 22.42 -17.50
N ASN A 29 -7.63 22.70 -18.55
CA ASN A 29 -8.09 24.06 -18.84
C ASN A 29 -9.19 24.49 -17.84
N PRO A 30 -9.45 25.81 -17.69
CA PRO A 30 -10.54 26.28 -16.85
C PRO A 30 -11.89 25.62 -17.20
N GLY A 31 -12.49 24.95 -16.23
CA GLY A 31 -13.77 24.23 -16.39
C GLY A 31 -13.65 22.82 -16.98
N GLN A 32 -12.45 22.35 -17.33
CA GLN A 32 -12.24 20.99 -17.85
C GLN A 32 -12.29 19.96 -16.71
N THR A 33 -12.86 18.79 -17.00
CA THR A 33 -12.87 17.61 -16.11
C THR A 33 -12.34 16.42 -16.90
N GLU A 34 -11.49 15.62 -16.26
CA GLU A 34 -10.90 14.43 -16.86
C GLU A 34 -10.93 13.28 -15.86
N THR A 35 -11.11 12.06 -16.37
CA THR A 35 -11.03 10.84 -15.55
C THR A 35 -9.64 10.23 -15.72
N VAL A 36 -8.96 10.05 -14.61
CA VAL A 36 -7.58 9.54 -14.55
C VAL A 36 -7.61 8.08 -14.11
N HIS A 37 -6.83 7.23 -14.77
CA HIS A 37 -6.76 5.79 -14.48
C HIS A 37 -5.34 5.39 -14.09
N ILE A 38 -5.10 5.29 -12.77
CA ILE A 38 -3.81 4.82 -12.25
C ILE A 38 -3.81 3.29 -12.19
N HIS A 39 -2.91 2.68 -12.96
CA HIS A 39 -2.71 1.23 -12.91
C HIS A 39 -1.68 0.87 -11.84
N LEU A 40 -2.05 -0.03 -10.93
CA LEU A 40 -1.18 -0.56 -9.88
C LEU A 40 -0.91 -2.03 -10.15
N GLY A 41 0.37 -2.39 -10.29
CA GLY A 41 0.79 -3.78 -10.42
C GLY A 41 0.97 -4.46 -9.06
N ASN A 42 1.33 -5.74 -9.12
CA ASN A 42 1.54 -6.55 -7.92
C ASN A 42 2.71 -6.05 -7.07
N LEU A 43 3.74 -5.47 -7.69
CA LEU A 43 4.94 -5.03 -6.98
C LEU A 43 4.65 -3.79 -6.13
N GLU A 44 3.87 -2.85 -6.66
CA GLU A 44 3.40 -1.63 -6.00
C GLU A 44 2.58 -1.97 -4.75
N LEU A 45 1.84 -3.09 -4.80
CA LEU A 45 1.02 -3.60 -3.70
C LEU A 45 1.76 -4.56 -2.76
N SER A 46 2.99 -4.96 -3.12
CA SER A 46 3.81 -5.90 -2.34
C SER A 46 4.71 -5.19 -1.32
N TYR A 47 5.23 -6.01 -0.40
CA TYR A 47 6.32 -5.65 0.51
C TYR A 47 7.42 -6.70 0.43
N TRP A 48 8.65 -6.31 0.76
CA TRP A 48 9.76 -7.25 0.88
C TRP A 48 9.68 -7.97 2.23
N SER A 49 9.63 -9.30 2.21
CA SER A 49 9.75 -10.11 3.41
C SER A 49 11.20 -10.57 3.56
N THR A 50 11.88 -10.09 4.59
CA THR A 50 13.24 -10.51 4.93
C THR A 50 13.34 -12.01 5.23
N PRO A 51 12.42 -12.64 5.99
CA PRO A 51 12.44 -14.09 6.20
C PRO A 51 12.25 -14.89 4.91
N ALA A 52 11.30 -14.49 4.07
CA ALA A 52 10.99 -15.22 2.84
C ALA A 52 11.93 -14.86 1.68
N ARG A 53 12.77 -13.82 1.86
CA ARG A 53 13.69 -13.26 0.86
C ARG A 53 13.03 -13.05 -0.51
N ARG A 54 11.80 -12.53 -0.48
CA ARG A 54 11.00 -12.29 -1.67
C ARG A 54 9.98 -11.18 -1.44
N TRP A 55 9.45 -10.65 -2.54
CA TRP A 55 8.25 -9.84 -2.54
C TRP A 55 7.02 -10.69 -2.18
N ILE A 56 6.24 -10.21 -1.22
CA ILE A 56 4.97 -10.79 -0.83
C ILE A 56 3.87 -9.79 -1.16
N LEU A 57 2.90 -10.24 -1.96
CA LEU A 57 1.68 -9.48 -2.18
C LEU A 57 0.86 -9.50 -0.89
N ALA A 58 0.63 -8.32 -0.33
CA ALA A 58 -0.21 -8.17 0.84
C ALA A 58 -1.69 -8.13 0.42
N ALA A 59 -2.21 -9.34 0.17
CA ALA A 59 -3.60 -9.57 -0.21
C ALA A 59 -4.57 -9.25 0.94
N GLY A 60 -5.83 -8.98 0.58
CA GLY A 60 -6.88 -8.61 1.51
C GLY A 60 -7.35 -7.17 1.37
N PRO A 61 -8.28 -6.72 2.25
CA PRO A 61 -8.83 -5.38 2.20
C PRO A 61 -7.78 -4.33 2.57
N ARG A 62 -7.73 -3.25 1.79
CA ARG A 62 -6.87 -2.09 2.04
C ARG A 62 -7.62 -0.79 1.82
N ALA A 63 -7.32 0.18 2.68
CA ALA A 63 -7.71 1.55 2.47
C ALA A 63 -6.95 2.12 1.26
N VAL A 64 -7.68 2.78 0.37
CA VAL A 64 -7.15 3.51 -0.77
C VAL A 64 -7.50 4.98 -0.57
N TYR A 65 -6.53 5.86 -0.82
CA TYR A 65 -6.67 7.29 -0.62
C TYR A 65 -6.39 7.99 -1.95
N ASP A 66 -7.32 8.87 -2.36
CA ASP A 66 -7.07 9.87 -3.38
C ASP A 66 -6.66 11.16 -2.68
N ALA A 67 -5.51 11.70 -3.06
CA ALA A 67 -4.93 12.84 -2.38
C ALA A 67 -4.13 13.69 -3.38
N ALA A 68 -4.22 15.02 -3.25
CA ALA A 68 -3.38 15.92 -4.04
C ALA A 68 -1.97 16.08 -3.44
N ALA A 69 -1.83 15.78 -2.15
CA ALA A 69 -0.59 15.73 -1.40
C ALA A 69 -0.75 14.73 -0.24
N SER A 70 0.34 14.30 0.40
CA SER A 70 0.26 13.31 1.51
C SER A 70 -0.54 13.80 2.73
N ASP A 71 -0.77 15.11 2.82
CA ASP A 71 -1.55 15.81 3.86
C ASP A 71 -2.89 16.39 3.33
N ASP A 72 -3.19 16.29 2.03
CA ASP A 72 -4.46 16.73 1.40
C ASP A 72 -5.21 15.52 0.81
N ILE A 73 -5.80 14.71 1.69
CA ILE A 73 -6.61 13.54 1.33
C ILE A 73 -8.04 14.01 1.00
N ARG A 74 -8.50 13.70 -0.21
CA ARG A 74 -9.79 14.15 -0.74
C ARG A 74 -10.84 13.06 -0.77
N LEU A 75 -10.44 11.83 -1.11
CA LEU A 75 -11.33 10.68 -1.09
C LEU A 75 -10.67 9.49 -0.38
N GLN A 76 -11.50 8.69 0.26
CA GLN A 76 -11.10 7.44 0.90
C GLN A 76 -12.02 6.33 0.44
N GLY A 77 -11.43 5.17 0.14
CA GLY A 77 -12.15 3.98 -0.27
C GLY A 77 -11.51 2.72 0.30
N THR A 78 -12.11 1.58 0.02
CA THR A 78 -11.53 0.27 0.35
C THR A 78 -11.52 -0.59 -0.91
N ALA A 79 -10.38 -1.20 -1.18
CA ALA A 79 -10.21 -2.16 -2.26
C ALA A 79 -9.72 -3.50 -1.69
N SER A 80 -10.14 -4.60 -2.30
CA SER A 80 -9.61 -5.93 -1.98
C SER A 80 -8.52 -6.29 -2.98
N ILE A 81 -7.33 -6.57 -2.47
CA ILE A 81 -6.22 -7.06 -3.29
C ILE A 81 -6.38 -8.57 -3.47
N GLY A 82 -6.70 -8.98 -4.70
CA GLY A 82 -6.81 -10.37 -5.11
C GLY A 82 -5.45 -11.07 -5.21
N ARG A 83 -5.48 -12.40 -5.38
CA ARG A 83 -4.29 -13.22 -5.63
C ARG A 83 -4.00 -13.34 -7.12
#